data_AF-A0A358XPA4-F1
#
_entry.id   AF-A0A358XPA4-F1
#
_cell.length_a   1.000
_cell.length_b   1.000
_cell.length_c   1.000
_cell.angle_alpha   90.00
_cell.angle_beta   90.00
_cell.angle_gamma   90.00
#
_symmetry.space_group_name_H-M   'P 1'
#
loop_
_entity.id
_entity.type
_entity.pdbx_description
1 polymer ?
#
loop_
_entity_poly.entity_id
_entity_poly.type
_entity_poly.pdbx_seq_one_letter_code
_entity_poly.pdbx_strand_id
1 'polypeptide(L)'
;LITGSIASYISIHKQMESRQSLLKTKESISLIKHILNTLLNAETGNRGYQLTGKEEFLEPLDKSGKEYPLLIADKERFNLKDKLQINIFHELRHTSDLLMKEYASL
;
A
#
# COMPACT_ATOMS: atom_id res chain seq x y z
N LEU A 1 -20.31 17.25 39.38
CA LEU A 1 -21.20 16.59 38.38
C LEU A 1 -21.11 17.18 36.97
N ILE A 2 -20.53 18.36 36.74
CA ILE A 2 -20.30 18.89 35.38
C ILE A 2 -18.87 18.59 34.89
N THR A 3 -17.88 18.75 35.77
CA THR A 3 -16.46 18.48 35.47
C THR A 3 -16.19 17.01 35.09
N GLY A 4 -16.88 16.06 35.72
CA GLY A 4 -16.77 14.63 35.41
C GLY A 4 -17.30 14.28 34.02
N SER A 5 -18.41 14.91 33.60
CA SER A 5 -19.00 14.71 32.26
C SER A 5 -18.12 15.28 31.16
N ILE A 6 -17.50 16.45 31.39
CA ILE A 6 -16.53 17.05 30.47
C ILE A 6 -15.27 16.19 30.36
N ALA A 7 -14.74 15.70 31.48
CA ALA A 7 -13.59 14.80 31.48
C ALA A 7 -13.87 13.46 30.78
N SER A 8 -15.07 12.89 30.98
CA SER A 8 -15.51 11.69 30.27
C SER A 8 -15.63 11.93 28.77
N TYR A 9 -16.21 13.05 28.35
CA TYR A 9 -16.32 13.42 26.93
C TYR A 9 -14.93 13.56 26.28
N ILE A 10 -13.99 14.27 26.91
CA ILE A 10 -12.62 14.43 26.41
C ILE A 10 -11.90 13.07 26.35
N SER A 11 -12.09 12.21 27.36
CA SER A 11 -11.47 10.88 27.40
C SER A 11 -12.00 9.95 26.31
N ILE A 12 -13.32 9.93 26.10
CA ILE A 12 -13.98 9.18 25.03
C ILE A 12 -13.50 9.72 23.67
N HIS A 13 -13.44 11.04 23.50
CA HIS A 13 -12.96 11.65 22.27
C HIS A 13 -11.50 11.29 21.98
N LYS A 14 -10.60 11.43 22.96
CA LYS A 14 -9.18 11.01 22.85
C LYS A 14 -9.02 9.51 22.58
N GLN A 15 -9.87 8.67 23.17
CA GLN A 15 -9.86 7.24 22.92
C GLN A 15 -10.37 6.91 21.50
N MET A 16 -11.37 7.64 21.00
CA MET A 16 -11.85 7.51 19.62
C MET A 16 -10.78 7.95 18.62
N GLU A 17 -10.07 9.05 18.87
CA GLU A 17 -8.95 9.50 18.02
C GLU A 17 -7.80 8.49 17.99
N SER A 18 -7.43 7.90 19.15
CA SER A 18 -6.40 6.86 19.25
C SER A 18 -6.79 5.56 18.53
N ARG A 19 -8.07 5.16 18.59
CA ARG A 19 -8.56 4.02 17.81
C ARG A 19 -8.57 4.31 16.31
N GLN A 20 -8.95 5.51 15.90
CA GLN A 20 -8.91 5.92 14.49
C GLN A 20 -7.49 5.92 13.95
N SER A 21 -6.50 6.43 14.68
CA SER A 21 -5.10 6.40 14.23
C SER A 21 -4.57 4.97 14.11
N LEU A 22 -4.91 4.07 15.04
CA LEU A 22 -4.54 2.65 14.93
C LEU A 22 -5.18 1.97 13.72
N LEU A 23 -6.47 2.22 13.46
CA LEU A 23 -7.17 1.68 12.29
C LEU A 23 -6.54 2.20 11.00
N LYS A 24 -6.24 3.50 10.93
CA LYS A 24 -5.57 4.13 9.78
C LYS A 24 -4.18 3.53 9.53
N THR A 25 -3.38 3.32 10.58
CA THR A 25 -2.08 2.64 10.45
C THR A 25 -2.21 1.22 9.92
N LYS A 26 -3.22 0.46 10.37
CA LYS A 26 -3.50 -0.89 9.83
C LYS A 26 -3.91 -0.85 8.36
N GLU A 27 -4.73 0.12 7.96
CA GLU A 27 -5.11 0.36 6.57
C GLU A 27 -3.87 0.67 5.70
N SER A 28 -2.99 1.58 6.13
CA SER A 28 -1.74 1.90 5.43
C SER A 28 -0.83 0.68 5.27
N ILE A 29 -0.62 -0.09 6.35
CA ILE A 29 0.19 -1.32 6.30
C ILE A 29 -0.43 -2.33 5.35
N SER A 30 -1.75 -2.49 5.36
CA SER A 30 -2.46 -3.40 4.45
C SER A 30 -2.26 -2.99 3.00
N LEU A 31 -2.32 -1.69 2.70
CA LEU A 31 -2.14 -1.18 1.35
C LEU A 31 -0.70 -1.35 0.87
N ILE A 32 0.29 -1.06 1.72
CA ILE A 32 1.71 -1.31 1.44
C ILE A 32 1.96 -2.79 1.14
N LYS A 33 1.40 -3.70 1.96
CA LYS A 33 1.50 -5.15 1.72
C LYS A 33 0.88 -5.56 0.40
N HIS A 34 -0.24 -4.95 0.02
CA HIS A 34 -0.89 -5.26 -1.25
C HIS A 34 0.01 -4.83 -2.43
N ILE A 35 0.53 -3.60 -2.40
CA ILE A 35 1.46 -3.11 -3.42
C ILE A 35 2.67 -4.04 -3.54
N LEU A 36 3.31 -4.41 -2.41
CA LEU A 36 4.46 -5.32 -2.41
C LEU A 36 4.16 -6.68 -3.03
N ASN A 37 3.00 -7.27 -2.70
CA ASN A 37 2.59 -8.56 -3.28
C ASN A 37 2.34 -8.45 -4.78
N THR A 38 1.71 -7.37 -5.25
CA THR A 38 1.50 -7.12 -6.68
C THR A 38 2.83 -7.02 -7.42
N LEU A 39 3.82 -6.32 -6.87
CA LEU A 39 5.16 -6.23 -7.47
C LEU A 39 5.89 -7.58 -7.49
N LEU A 40 5.81 -8.34 -6.40
CA LEU A 40 6.42 -9.67 -6.31
C LEU A 40 5.82 -10.65 -7.34
N ASN A 41 4.50 -10.58 -7.55
CA ASN A 41 3.83 -11.38 -8.59
C ASN A 41 4.31 -10.98 -9.99
N ALA A 42 4.47 -9.68 -10.26
CA ALA A 42 5.03 -9.19 -11.52
C ALA A 42 6.45 -9.71 -11.75
N GLU A 43 7.33 -9.59 -10.76
CA GLU A 43 8.72 -10.05 -10.81
C GLU A 43 8.81 -11.57 -11.01
N THR A 44 8.00 -12.32 -10.27
CA THR A 44 7.97 -13.79 -10.35
C THR A 44 7.47 -14.25 -11.71
N GLY A 45 6.43 -13.62 -12.24
CA GLY A 45 5.91 -13.89 -13.58
C GLY A 45 6.94 -13.59 -14.67
N ASN A 46 7.52 -12.39 -14.65
CA ASN A 46 8.55 -12.01 -15.60
C ASN A 46 9.76 -12.96 -15.58
N ARG A 47 10.27 -13.30 -14.39
CA ARG A 47 11.37 -14.28 -14.24
C ARG A 47 10.99 -15.66 -14.75
N GLY A 48 9.76 -16.12 -14.48
CA GLY A 48 9.26 -17.40 -14.98
C GLY A 48 9.27 -17.46 -16.49
N TYR A 49 8.82 -16.39 -17.16
CA TYR A 49 8.87 -16.29 -18.61
C TYR A 49 10.31 -16.25 -19.12
N GLN A 50 11.18 -15.41 -18.56
CA GLN A 50 12.59 -15.30 -18.97
C GLN A 50 13.35 -16.63 -18.85
N LEU A 51 13.06 -17.43 -17.83
CA LEU A 51 13.73 -18.71 -17.60
C LEU A 51 13.22 -19.84 -18.49
N THR A 52 11.95 -19.80 -18.87
CA THR A 52 11.28 -20.97 -19.50
C THR A 52 10.78 -20.71 -20.91
N GLY A 53 10.62 -19.45 -21.31
CA GLY A 53 9.97 -19.03 -22.55
C GLY A 53 8.47 -19.29 -22.61
N LYS A 54 7.83 -19.72 -21.51
CA LYS A 54 6.40 -20.07 -21.51
C LYS A 54 5.52 -18.87 -21.16
N GLU A 55 4.59 -18.55 -22.05
CA GLU A 55 3.66 -17.42 -21.90
C GLU A 55 2.76 -17.50 -20.66
N GLU A 56 2.52 -18.70 -20.11
CA GLU A 56 1.74 -18.90 -18.88
C GLU A 56 2.28 -18.10 -17.69
N PHE A 57 3.59 -17.83 -17.66
CA PHE A 57 4.20 -17.01 -16.62
C PHE A 57 3.97 -15.49 -16.79
N LEU A 58 3.46 -15.04 -17.94
CA LEU A 58 3.12 -13.63 -18.16
C LEU A 58 1.78 -13.25 -17.51
N GLU A 59 0.89 -14.20 -17.19
CA GLU A 59 -0.41 -13.91 -16.58
C GLU A 59 -0.29 -13.10 -15.25
N PRO A 60 0.58 -13.48 -14.28
CA PRO A 60 0.81 -12.68 -13.08
C PRO A 60 1.37 -11.29 -13.36
N LEU A 61 2.23 -11.15 -14.39
CA LEU A 61 2.80 -9.86 -14.80
C LEU A 61 1.72 -8.94 -15.34
N ASP A 62 0.91 -9.43 -16.29
CA ASP A 62 -0.18 -8.67 -16.91
C ASP A 62 -1.23 -8.24 -15.88
N LYS A 63 -1.58 -9.13 -14.96
CA LYS A 63 -2.52 -8.83 -13.88
C LYS A 63 -1.95 -7.74 -12.97
N SER A 64 -0.67 -7.85 -12.60
CA SER A 64 -0.02 -6.88 -11.73
C SER A 64 0.11 -5.50 -12.38
N GLY A 65 0.36 -5.44 -13.70
CA GLY A 65 0.37 -4.20 -14.46
C GLY A 65 -0.98 -3.47 -14.48
N LYS A 66 -2.10 -4.20 -14.32
CA LYS A 66 -3.45 -3.62 -14.20
C LYS A 66 -3.80 -3.24 -12.76
N GLU A 67 -3.38 -4.03 -11.79
CA GLU A 67 -3.69 -3.80 -10.37
C GLU A 67 -2.86 -2.66 -9.76
N TYR A 68 -1.58 -2.58 -10.10
CA TYR A 68 -0.66 -1.62 -9.49
C TYR A 68 -1.13 -0.16 -9.62
N PRO A 69 -1.51 0.36 -10.82
CA PRO A 69 -1.99 1.73 -10.96
C PRO A 69 -3.21 2.06 -10.08
N LEU A 70 -4.09 1.07 -9.85
CA LEU A 70 -5.28 1.24 -9.01
C LEU A 70 -4.90 1.36 -7.53
N LEU A 71 -3.89 0.60 -7.08
CA LEU A 71 -3.42 0.65 -5.69
C LEU A 71 -2.71 1.95 -5.34
N ILE A 72 -2.01 2.58 -6.29
CA ILE A 72 -1.28 3.84 -6.06
C ILE A 72 -2.09 5.11 -6.35
N ALA A 73 -3.21 4.99 -7.07
CA ALA A 73 -4.10 6.12 -7.36
C ALA A 73 -4.83 6.61 -6.11
N ASP A 74 -5.07 5.73 -5.14
CA ASP A 74 -5.84 6.03 -3.94
C ASP A 74 -4.98 6.67 -2.84
N LYS A 75 -4.60 7.94 -3.06
CA LYS A 75 -3.83 8.75 -2.11
C LYS A 75 -4.59 9.05 -0.81
N GLU A 76 -5.93 9.00 -0.81
CA GLU A 76 -6.77 9.33 0.34
C GLU A 76 -6.77 8.19 1.39
N ARG A 77 -6.58 6.93 0.98
CA ARG A 77 -6.33 5.81 1.91
C ARG A 77 -4.99 5.95 2.64
N PHE A 78 -4.06 6.69 2.05
CA PHE A 78 -2.80 7.12 2.66
C PHE A 78 -2.93 8.51 3.30
N ASN A 79 -3.93 8.73 4.17
CA ASN A 79 -3.96 9.94 5.01
C ASN A 79 -2.88 9.86 6.11
N LEU A 80 -1.62 9.83 5.66
CA LEU A 80 -0.40 9.61 6.40
C LEU A 80 -0.07 10.90 7.14
N LYS A 81 -0.56 11.04 8.37
CA LYS A 81 -0.07 12.10 9.28
C LYS A 81 1.33 11.78 9.83
N ASP A 82 1.75 10.53 9.69
CA ASP A 82 3.02 9.99 10.18
C ASP A 82 4.11 10.09 9.10
N LYS A 83 5.17 10.87 9.39
CA LYS A 83 6.32 11.07 8.50
C LYS A 83 6.99 9.77 8.07
N LEU A 84 7.03 8.76 8.94
CA LEU A 84 7.66 7.47 8.62
C LEU A 84 6.90 6.76 7.49
N GLN A 85 5.57 6.74 7.58
CA GLN A 85 4.72 6.08 6.59
C GLN A 85 4.74 6.82 5.25
N ILE A 86 4.84 8.16 5.25
CA ILE A 86 5.02 8.97 4.04
C ILE A 86 6.31 8.57 3.32
N ASN A 87 7.41 8.46 4.05
CA ASN A 87 8.71 8.12 3.47
C ASN A 87 8.69 6.72 2.86
N ILE A 88 8.14 5.73 3.59
CA ILE A 88 7.99 4.36 3.08
C ILE A 88 7.14 4.34 1.80
N PHE A 89 6.03 5.09 1.77
CA PHE A 89 5.18 5.17 0.59
C PHE A 89 5.90 5.79 -0.61
N HIS A 90 6.65 6.87 -0.40
CA HIS A 90 7.42 7.50 -1.49
C HIS A 90 8.51 6.59 -2.04
N GLU A 91 9.26 5.91 -1.17
CA GLU A 91 10.30 4.96 -1.57
C GLU A 91 9.69 3.78 -2.32
N LEU A 92 8.60 3.21 -1.79
CA LEU A 92 7.87 2.12 -2.43
C LEU A 92 7.38 2.54 -3.82
N ARG A 93 6.74 3.71 -3.93
CA ARG A 93 6.25 4.23 -5.21
C ARG A 93 7.39 4.41 -6.21
N HIS A 94 8.50 5.03 -5.79
CA HIS A 94 9.64 5.26 -6.66
C HIS A 94 10.22 3.94 -7.21
N THR A 95 10.48 2.97 -6.33
CA THR A 95 11.01 1.66 -6.73
C THR A 95 10.03 0.90 -7.61
N SER A 96 8.74 0.96 -7.32
CA SER A 96 7.70 0.32 -8.11
C SER A 96 7.59 0.91 -9.52
N ASP A 97 7.64 2.24 -9.65
CA ASP A 97 7.59 2.93 -10.94
C ASP A 97 8.80 2.55 -11.81
N LEU A 98 9.97 2.30 -11.21
CA LEU A 98 11.16 1.82 -11.91
C LEU A 98 10.98 0.38 -12.41
N LEU A 99 10.56 -0.54 -11.55
CA LEU A 99 10.33 -1.95 -11.90
C LEU A 99 9.28 -2.10 -13.00
N MET A 100 8.18 -1.35 -12.91
CA MET A 100 7.12 -1.41 -13.93
C MET A 100 7.57 -0.86 -15.29
N LYS A 101 8.44 0.16 -15.31
CA LYS A 101 9.06 0.66 -16.54
C LYS A 101 10.00 -0.37 -17.17
N GLU A 102 10.79 -1.06 -16.34
CA GLU A 102 11.66 -2.14 -16.80
C GLU A 102 10.83 -3.26 -17.46
N TYR A 103 9.72 -3.66 -16.83
CA TYR A 103 8.86 -4.71 -17.38
C TYR A 103 8.13 -4.28 -18.65
N ALA A 104 7.72 -3.01 -18.77
CA ALA A 104 7.08 -2.48 -19.97
C ALA A 104 8.04 -2.32 -21.17
N SER A 105 9.35 -2.50 -20.97
CA SER A 105 10.37 -2.39 -22.00
C SER A 105 10.84 -3.73 -22.59
N LEU A 106 10.31 -4.84 -22.08
CA LEU A 106 10.46 -6.21 -22.60
C LEU A 106 9.39 -6.50 -23.66
#